data_AF-A0A975G5L9-F1
#
_entry.id   AF-A0A975G5L9-F1
#
_cell.length_a   1.000
_cell.length_b   1.000
_cell.length_c   1.000
_cell.angle_alpha   90.00
_cell.angle_beta   90.00
_cell.angle_gamma   90.00
#
_symmetry.space_group_name_H-M   'P 1'
#
loop_
_entity.id
_entity.type
_entity.pdbx_description
1 polymer ?
#
loop_
_entity_poly.entity_id
_entity_poly.type
_entity_poly.pdbx_seq_one_letter_code
_entity_poly.pdbx_strand_id
1 'polypeptide(L)' 'MKSKSIPSVENLTAHEQAAKKITSLRRKGIPCHLEDHPDRHGHHLEIVRDEKTDPDLPPMTGG' A
#
# COMPACT_ATOMS: atom_id res chain seq x y z
N MET A 1 20.63 -14.53 14.19
CA MET A 1 20.07 -15.06 12.93
C MET A 1 18.74 -14.35 12.69
N LYS A 2 18.62 -13.53 11.63
CA LYS A 2 17.36 -12.85 11.29
C LYS A 2 16.43 -13.89 10.65
N SER A 3 15.54 -14.47 11.43
CA SER A 3 14.50 -15.37 10.95
C SER A 3 13.65 -14.61 9.92
N LYS A 4 13.89 -14.86 8.63
CA LYS A 4 12.98 -14.48 7.56
C LYS A 4 11.77 -15.40 7.71
N SER A 5 10.83 -15.00 8.56
CA SER A 5 9.54 -15.64 8.71
C SER A 5 8.91 -15.72 7.33
N ILE A 6 8.80 -16.92 6.78
CA ILE A 6 8.06 -17.13 5.54
C ILE A 6 6.61 -16.75 5.86
N PRO A 7 6.00 -15.80 5.13
CA PRO A 7 4.62 -15.42 5.41
C PRO A 7 3.73 -16.65 5.29
N SER A 8 2.89 -16.89 6.30
CA SER A 8 1.89 -17.97 6.29
C SER A 8 1.09 -17.93 4.99
N VAL A 9 0.64 -19.08 4.48
CA VAL A 9 -0.10 -19.19 3.20
C VAL A 9 -1.32 -18.25 3.12
N GLU A 10 -1.96 -17.97 4.25
CA GLU A 10 -3.04 -16.99 4.39
C GLU A 10 -2.61 -15.56 4.03
N ASN A 11 -1.38 -15.20 4.39
CA ASN A 11 -0.79 -13.91 4.11
C ASN A 11 -0.43 -13.78 2.61
N LEU A 12 0.01 -14.86 1.97
CA LEU A 12 0.24 -14.90 0.52
C LEU A 12 -1.07 -14.67 -0.26
N THR A 13 -2.17 -15.31 0.15
CA THR A 13 -3.47 -15.16 -0.51
C THR A 13 -3.99 -13.72 -0.38
N ALA A 14 -3.85 -13.11 0.80
CA ALA A 14 -4.19 -11.70 1.01
C ALA A 14 -3.35 -10.77 0.12
N HIS A 15 -2.04 -11.01 0.01
CA HIS A 15 -1.16 -10.27 -0.89
C HIS A 15 -1.59 -10.40 -2.37
N GLU A 16 -1.91 -11.61 -2.83
CA GLU A 16 -2.34 -11.82 -4.22
C GLU A 16 -3.66 -11.09 -4.53
N GLN A 17 -4.63 -11.14 -3.62
CA GLN A 17 -5.89 -10.42 -3.76
C GLN A 17 -5.66 -8.91 -3.78
N ALA A 18 -4.80 -8.41 -2.89
CA ALA A 18 -4.48 -6.99 -2.84
C ALA A 18 -3.75 -6.51 -4.10
N ALA A 19 -2.80 -7.30 -4.62
CA ALA A 19 -2.09 -7.02 -5.87
C ALA A 19 -3.04 -6.95 -7.08
N LYS A 20 -4.02 -7.87 -7.18
CA LYS A 20 -5.06 -7.83 -8.22
C LYS A 20 -5.90 -6.55 -8.13
N LYS A 21 -6.28 -6.14 -6.92
CA LYS A 21 -7.09 -4.95 -6.67
C LYS A 21 -6.31 -3.66 -6.98
N ILE A 22 -5.06 -3.56 -6.56
CA ILE A 22 -4.14 -2.46 -6.94
C ILE A 22 -3.99 -2.38 -8.45
N THR A 23 -3.78 -3.50 -9.13
CA THR A 23 -3.66 -3.53 -10.59
C THR A 23 -4.92 -3.00 -11.27
N SER A 24 -6.10 -3.40 -10.79
CA SER A 24 -7.38 -2.88 -11.31
C SER A 24 -7.54 -1.38 -11.09
N LEU A 25 -7.19 -0.88 -9.91
CA LEU A 25 -7.26 0.55 -9.58
C LEU A 25 -6.28 1.38 -10.42
N ARG A 26 -5.04 0.91 -10.56
CA ARG A 26 -4.02 1.56 -11.41
C ARG A 26 -4.42 1.59 -12.88
N ARG A 27 -5.05 0.53 -13.39
CA ARG A 27 -5.61 0.51 -14.75
C ARG A 27 -6.72 1.55 -14.96
N LYS A 28 -7.42 1.94 -13.89
CA LYS A 28 -8.41 3.03 -13.90
C LYS A 28 -7.77 4.41 -13.72
N GLY A 29 -6.44 4.50 -13.67
CA GLY A 29 -5.73 5.75 -13.42
C GLY A 29 -5.75 6.20 -11.96
N ILE A 30 -6.15 5.34 -11.02
CA ILE A 30 -6.18 5.64 -9.59
C ILE A 30 -4.82 5.23 -9.00
N PRO A 31 -3.99 6.19 -8.56
CA PRO A 31 -2.72 5.86 -7.91
C PRO A 31 -3.02 5.28 -6.51
N CYS A 32 -2.41 4.15 -6.22
CA CYS A 32 -2.58 3.43 -4.96
C CYS A 32 -1.39 2.48 -4.71
N HIS A 33 -1.14 2.17 -3.45
CA HIS A 33 -0.11 1.24 -2.99
C HIS A 33 -0.66 0.34 -1.88
N LEU A 34 0.16 -0.65 -1.51
CA LEU A 34 -0.13 -1.55 -0.39
C LEU A 34 0.67 -1.07 0.81
N GLU A 35 0.02 -0.86 1.95
CA GLU A 35 0.66 -0.64 3.24
C GLU A 35 0.50 -1.86 4.13
N ASP A 36 1.55 -2.16 4.88
CA ASP A 36 1.55 -3.16 5.94
C ASP A 36 1.44 -2.43 7.28
N HIS A 37 0.31 -2.58 7.96
CA HIS A 37 0.09 -2.01 9.28
C HIS A 37 0.30 -3.10 10.34
N PRO A 38 1.12 -2.83 11.37
CA PRO A 38 1.16 -3.68 12.55
C PRO A 38 -0.11 -3.45 13.37
N ASP A 39 -1.01 -4.42 13.41
CA ASP A 39 -2.21 -4.41 14.25
C ASP A 39 -2.03 -5.31 15.50
N ARG A 40 -2.89 -5.13 16.52
CA ARG A 40 -2.93 -5.95 17.74
C ARG A 40 -3.04 -7.45 17.47
N HIS A 41 -3.59 -7.87 16.33
CA HIS A 41 -3.73 -9.28 15.94
C HIS A 41 -2.72 -9.79 14.90
N GLY A 42 -1.80 -8.94 14.42
CA GLY A 42 -0.79 -9.31 13.42
C GLY A 42 -0.57 -8.23 12.35
N HIS A 43 0.14 -8.60 11.29
CA HIS A 43 0.35 -7.74 10.13
C HIS A 43 -0.94 -7.68 9.28
N HIS A 44 -1.49 -6.49 9.08
CA HIS A 44 -2.66 -6.25 8.23
C HIS A 44 -2.26 -5.47 6.97
N LEU A 45 -2.67 -5.97 5.81
CA LEU A 45 -2.40 -5.33 4.52
C LEU A 45 -3.57 -4.45 4.10
N GLU A 46 -3.33 -3.16 3.93
CA GLU A 46 -4.33 -2.18 3.48
C GLU A 46 -3.95 -1.60 2.11
N ILE A 47 -4.94 -1.39 1.24
CA ILE A 47 -4.73 -0.69 -0.03
C ILE A 47 -5.06 0.78 0.18
N VAL A 48 -4.02 1.60 0.24
CA VAL A 48 -4.13 3.03 0.44
C VAL A 48 -4.14 3.71 -0.93
N ARG A 49 -5.04 4.69 -1.10
CA ARG A 49 -5.03 5.54 -2.29
C ARG A 49 -3.93 6.57 -2.07
N ASP A 50 -3.07 6.72 -3.07
CA ASP A 50 -2.09 7.79 -3.08
C ASP A 50 -2.89 9.06 -3.36
N GLU A 51 -3.18 9.85 -2.32
CA GLU A 51 -3.61 11.21 -2.54
C GLU A 51 -2.45 11.87 -3.26
N LYS A 52 -2.60 12.11 -4.57
CA LYS A 52 -1.64 12.88 -5.34
C LYS A 52 -1.36 14.15 -4.56
N THR A 53 -0.25 14.16 -3.82
CA THR A 53 0.42 15.41 -3.50
C THR A 53 0.76 15.95 -4.87
N ASP A 54 -0.01 16.93 -5.30
CA ASP A 54 0.15 17.57 -6.57
C ASP A 54 1.58 18.10 -6.61
N PRO A 55 2.48 17.52 -7.43
CA PRO A 55 3.87 17.98 -7.47
C PRO A 55 3.99 19.37 -8.14
N ASP A 56 2.87 19.96 -8.58
CA ASP A 56 2.77 21.30 -9.17
C ASP A 56 2.40 22.38 -8.15
N LEU A 57 2.26 22.07 -6.85
CA LEU A 57 2.18 23.12 -5.83
C LEU A 57 3.59 23.64 -5.52
N PRO A 58 4.01 24.81 -6.01
CA PRO A 58 5.26 25.42 -5.56
C PRO A 58 5.18 25.66 -4.05
N PRO A 59 6.30 25.58 -3.31
CA PRO A 59 6.31 26.00 -1.92
C PRO A 59 5.83 27.45 -1.87
N MET A 60 4.70 27.69 -1.21
CA MET A 60 4.20 29.02 -0.88
C MET A 60 5.29 29.72 -0.08
N THR A 61 6.14 30.47 -0.77
CA THR A 61 7.15 31.34 -0.17
C THR A 61 6.38 32.57 0.27
N GLY A 62 5.93 32.57 1.52
CA GLY A 62 5.40 33.76 2.17
C GLY A 62 6.52 34.79 2.29
N GLY A 63 6.28 35.98 1.72
CA GLY A 63 7.13 37.17 1.85
C GLY A 63 6.82 37.99 3.09
#